data_AF-F2DGY9-F1
#
_entry.id   AF-F2DGY9-F1
#
_cell.length_a   1.000
_cell.length_b   1.000
_cell.length_c   1.000
_cell.angle_alpha   90.00
_cell.angle_beta   90.00
_cell.angle_gamma   90.00
#
_symmetry.space_group_name_H-M   'P 1'
#
loop_
_entity.id
_entity.type
_entity.pdbx_description
1 polymer ?
#
loop_
_entity_poly.entity_id
_entity_poly.type
_entity_poly.pdbx_seq_one_letter_code
_entity_poly.pdbx_strand_id
1 'polypeptide(L)'
;MKYSKEAKPERAGGSGGAGARAVPVALMLLLLCGFSFYLGGIYSTGRTFTFSTTTTSIIPIVSTTKQEGSAIALAIAGHGNGNGDEEVEFSECPAEYQDYTPCTDPKRWRRYGNYRLSFMERHCPPPPERAVCLVPPPRGYKPPIRWPKSKDQCWYRNVPYDWINSQKSNQHWLRKDGDRFTFPGGGTMFPNGVGAYVDLMADLVPGMKDGSVRTALDTGCGVASWGGDLLARDILTVSLAPRDNHEAQVQFALERGIPAILGIISTQRLPIPSASMDMAHCSRCLIPWTEFGGLYLMEIQRVLRPGGFWVLSGPPINYENRWHGWNTTVEAQKADFDRLKKMLASMCFRLYNKKGDIAVWQKSLDAGCYDKLTPVTTPAKCDDSVDPDAAWYVPMRSCVTAPSPKSRAKALPKWPQRLGVAPERVSVVHGGSGSAMKHDDGKWKAATKHYKALLPALGSDKVRNVMDMSTVYGGFAASLVKDPVWVMNVVSSYGPNSLGVVYDRGLIGTNHDWCEAFSTYPRTYDLLHADGLFTAESHRCEMKFVLVEMDRILRPTGTPSSGTTHTSSTPWPPSPRG
;
A
#
# COMPACT_ATOMS: atom_id res chain seq x y z
N MET A 1 28.41 -11.12 -25.41
CA MET A 1 28.25 -12.55 -25.73
C MET A 1 27.30 -12.68 -26.91
N LYS A 2 27.76 -13.24 -28.02
CA LYS A 2 26.97 -13.44 -29.26
C LYS A 2 26.01 -14.62 -29.04
N TYR A 3 24.71 -14.44 -29.31
CA TYR A 3 23.74 -15.52 -29.32
C TYR A 3 23.37 -15.90 -30.75
N SER A 4 23.48 -17.20 -31.03
CA SER A 4 23.09 -17.87 -32.27
C SER A 4 21.58 -18.06 -32.34
N LYS A 5 21.04 -18.02 -33.56
CA LYS A 5 19.63 -18.28 -33.90
C LYS A 5 19.37 -19.77 -33.96
N GLU A 6 18.22 -20.21 -33.43
CA GLU A 6 17.61 -21.49 -33.81
C GLU A 6 16.13 -21.31 -34.18
N ALA A 7 15.69 -22.25 -35.01
CA ALA A 7 14.65 -22.13 -36.02
C ALA A 7 13.24 -22.54 -35.55
N LYS A 8 12.24 -22.05 -36.29
CA LYS A 8 10.83 -22.47 -36.26
C LYS A 8 10.63 -23.83 -36.96
N PRO A 9 9.66 -24.65 -36.53
CA PRO A 9 9.07 -25.65 -37.40
C PRO A 9 7.75 -25.16 -38.02
N GLU A 10 7.54 -25.57 -39.28
CA GLU A 10 6.33 -25.42 -40.09
C GLU A 10 5.17 -26.26 -39.55
N ARG A 11 3.93 -25.83 -39.85
CA ARG A 11 2.74 -26.68 -39.80
C ARG A 11 2.07 -26.70 -41.16
N ALA A 12 1.93 -27.91 -41.69
CA ALA A 12 1.19 -28.24 -42.90
C ALA A 12 -0.33 -28.08 -42.70
N GLY A 13 -1.00 -27.64 -43.77
CA GLY A 13 -2.45 -27.58 -43.86
C GLY A 13 -3.09 -28.94 -44.16
N GLY A 14 -4.35 -29.06 -43.74
CA GLY A 14 -5.25 -30.15 -44.13
C GLY A 14 -6.70 -29.65 -44.08
N SER A 15 -7.34 -29.66 -45.24
CA SER A 15 -8.75 -29.30 -45.47
C SER A 15 -9.67 -30.50 -45.27
N GLY A 16 -10.91 -30.29 -44.80
CA GLY A 16 -12.01 -31.22 -45.09
C GLY A 16 -13.23 -31.17 -44.15
N GLY A 17 -14.38 -30.78 -44.70
CA GLY A 17 -15.63 -31.57 -44.58
C GLY A 17 -16.62 -31.26 -43.44
N ALA A 18 -17.85 -30.91 -43.82
CA ALA A 18 -18.99 -30.52 -43.00
C ALA A 18 -19.76 -31.69 -42.30
N GLY A 19 -20.68 -31.37 -41.37
CA GLY A 19 -21.69 -32.36 -40.92
C GLY A 19 -22.54 -32.04 -39.68
N ALA A 20 -23.55 -31.21 -39.85
CA ALA A 20 -24.80 -31.03 -39.07
C ALA A 20 -25.14 -32.01 -37.91
N ARG A 21 -25.01 -31.58 -36.63
CA ARG A 21 -25.77 -32.13 -35.47
C ARG A 21 -25.98 -31.14 -34.28
N ALA A 22 -25.65 -29.86 -34.39
CA ALA A 22 -25.59 -28.96 -33.22
C ALA A 22 -26.92 -28.25 -32.84
N VAL A 23 -27.92 -28.25 -33.71
CA VAL A 23 -29.16 -27.47 -33.51
C VAL A 23 -30.11 -28.03 -32.43
N PRO A 24 -30.27 -29.36 -32.22
CA PRO A 24 -31.19 -29.88 -31.21
C PRO A 24 -30.73 -29.65 -29.76
N VAL A 25 -29.41 -29.61 -29.52
CA VAL A 25 -28.82 -29.50 -28.18
C VAL A 25 -28.93 -28.08 -27.63
N ALA A 26 -28.83 -27.07 -28.50
CA ALA A 26 -28.94 -25.66 -28.11
C ALA A 26 -30.38 -25.31 -27.66
N LEU A 27 -31.39 -25.87 -28.33
CA LEU A 27 -32.81 -25.69 -27.96
C LEU A 27 -33.17 -26.34 -26.63
N MET A 28 -32.60 -27.50 -26.32
CA MET A 28 -32.81 -28.17 -25.02
C MET A 28 -32.18 -27.40 -23.86
N LEU A 29 -31.00 -26.80 -24.06
CA LEU A 29 -30.33 -25.97 -23.05
C LEU A 29 -31.10 -24.68 -22.75
N LEU A 30 -31.67 -24.04 -23.77
CA LEU A 30 -32.50 -22.84 -23.59
C LEU A 30 -33.80 -23.13 -22.85
N LEU A 31 -34.44 -24.27 -23.11
CA LEU A 31 -35.64 -24.70 -22.39
C LEU A 31 -35.34 -25.02 -20.91
N LEU A 32 -34.21 -25.68 -20.62
CA LEU A 32 -33.77 -25.97 -19.24
C LEU A 32 -33.43 -24.69 -18.46
N CYS A 33 -32.80 -23.70 -19.10
CA CYS A 33 -32.50 -22.41 -18.48
C CYS A 33 -33.79 -21.60 -18.21
N GLY A 34 -34.73 -21.59 -19.15
CA GLY A 34 -36.03 -20.94 -18.98
C GLY A 34 -36.86 -21.56 -17.85
N PHE A 35 -36.88 -22.90 -17.75
CA PHE A 35 -37.59 -23.61 -16.69
C PHE A 35 -36.98 -23.39 -15.30
N SER A 36 -35.65 -23.32 -15.22
CA SER A 36 -34.91 -23.02 -13.97
C SER A 36 -35.17 -21.59 -13.49
N PHE A 37 -35.26 -20.63 -14.41
CA PHE A 37 -35.57 -19.24 -14.08
C PHE A 37 -37.03 -19.07 -13.61
N TYR A 38 -37.98 -19.79 -14.24
CA TYR A 38 -39.39 -19.78 -13.86
C TYR A 38 -39.65 -20.41 -12.48
N LEU A 39 -38.96 -21.52 -12.16
CA LEU A 39 -39.02 -22.13 -10.82
C LEU A 39 -38.34 -21.25 -9.75
N GLY A 40 -37.23 -20.59 -10.06
CA GLY A 40 -36.58 -19.64 -9.15
C GLY A 40 -37.45 -18.42 -8.80
N GLY A 41 -38.31 -17.99 -9.73
CA GLY A 41 -39.28 -16.90 -9.52
C GLY A 41 -40.49 -17.29 -8.67
N ILE A 42 -40.88 -18.57 -8.65
CA ILE A 42 -42.05 -19.05 -7.88
C ILE A 42 -41.69 -19.32 -6.40
N TYR A 43 -40.40 -19.56 -6.09
CA TYR A 43 -39.92 -19.75 -4.71
C TYR A 43 -39.40 -18.47 -4.02
N SER A 44 -39.53 -17.31 -4.65
CA SER A 44 -39.04 -16.02 -4.11
C SER A 44 -40.12 -15.07 -3.62
N THR A 45 -41.38 -15.50 -3.52
CA THR A 45 -42.47 -14.71 -2.92
C THR A 45 -42.85 -15.23 -1.53
N GLY A 46 -42.40 -14.49 -0.50
CA GLY A 46 -43.06 -14.44 0.80
C GLY A 46 -42.46 -15.29 1.91
N ARG A 47 -41.36 -14.81 2.51
CA ARG A 47 -41.13 -14.97 3.96
C ARG A 47 -40.48 -13.72 4.54
N THR A 48 -41.28 -12.97 5.27
CA THR A 48 -40.87 -12.01 6.30
C THR A 48 -39.93 -12.73 7.28
N PHE A 49 -38.66 -12.34 7.32
CA PHE A 49 -37.72 -12.80 8.34
C PHE A 49 -37.39 -11.65 9.28
N THR A 50 -38.00 -11.69 10.46
CA THR A 50 -37.51 -11.06 11.67
C THR A 50 -36.11 -11.58 11.97
N PHE A 51 -35.08 -10.75 11.76
CA PHE A 51 -33.74 -11.03 12.29
C PHE A 51 -33.64 -10.43 13.69
N SER A 52 -33.59 -11.32 14.69
CA SER A 52 -33.26 -10.97 16.06
C SER A 52 -31.83 -10.47 16.11
N THR A 53 -31.67 -9.19 16.43
CA THR A 53 -30.38 -8.56 16.68
C THR A 53 -29.97 -8.87 18.10
N THR A 54 -28.84 -9.54 18.33
CA THR A 54 -28.19 -9.45 19.65
C THR A 54 -26.69 -9.77 19.61
N THR A 55 -25.93 -8.74 19.99
CA THR A 55 -24.65 -8.72 20.73
C THR A 55 -23.40 -9.33 20.09
N THR A 56 -22.63 -8.48 19.39
CA THR A 56 -21.17 -8.63 19.26
C THR A 56 -20.51 -8.15 20.55
N SER A 57 -20.09 -9.10 21.39
CA SER A 57 -19.31 -8.82 22.60
C SER A 57 -17.93 -8.26 22.24
N ILE A 58 -17.50 -7.25 22.99
CA ILE A 58 -16.13 -6.74 23.00
C ILE A 58 -15.20 -7.90 23.38
N ILE A 59 -14.22 -8.24 22.52
CA ILE A 59 -13.11 -9.13 22.90
C ILE A 59 -11.99 -8.23 23.43
N PRO A 60 -11.76 -8.14 24.75
CA PRO A 60 -10.49 -7.62 25.23
C PRO A 60 -9.44 -8.71 24.98
N ILE A 61 -8.50 -8.48 24.07
CA ILE A 61 -7.30 -9.32 24.00
C ILE A 61 -6.45 -8.97 25.22
N VAL A 62 -6.70 -9.66 26.33
CA VAL A 62 -5.84 -9.60 27.51
C VAL A 62 -4.73 -10.62 27.31
N SER A 63 -3.52 -10.14 27.00
CA SER A 63 -2.32 -10.96 27.13
C SER A 63 -2.09 -11.25 28.61
N THR A 64 -2.51 -12.43 29.09
CA THR A 64 -2.01 -12.96 30.36
C THR A 64 -0.68 -13.63 30.13
N THR A 65 0.40 -13.01 30.58
CA THR A 65 1.71 -13.68 30.69
C THR A 65 1.61 -14.80 31.71
N LYS A 66 1.50 -16.06 31.25
CA LYS A 66 1.97 -17.21 32.01
C LYS A 66 3.35 -17.61 31.48
N GLN A 67 4.24 -17.83 32.45
CA GLN A 67 5.64 -18.18 32.28
C GLN A 67 5.82 -19.45 31.44
N GLU A 68 6.84 -19.41 30.59
CA GLU A 68 7.50 -20.50 29.87
C GLU A 68 6.61 -21.55 29.18
N GLY A 69 6.46 -21.37 27.86
CA GLY A 69 6.08 -22.44 26.94
C GLY A 69 4.61 -22.87 27.01
N SER A 70 3.69 -22.03 26.54
CA SER A 70 2.33 -22.48 26.22
C SER A 70 1.68 -21.53 25.22
N ALA A 71 0.99 -22.10 24.24
CA ALA A 71 0.43 -21.43 23.08
C ALA A 71 -0.61 -20.36 23.47
N ILE A 72 -0.76 -19.35 22.59
CA ILE A 72 -1.75 -18.29 22.74
C ILE A 72 -3.03 -18.78 22.06
N ALA A 73 -4.04 -19.13 22.85
CA ALA A 73 -5.35 -19.51 22.33
C ALA A 73 -6.07 -18.26 21.76
N LEU A 74 -6.43 -18.28 20.47
CA LEU A 74 -7.40 -17.35 19.89
C LEU A 74 -8.72 -18.10 19.73
N ALA A 75 -9.62 -18.00 20.71
CA ALA A 75 -10.93 -18.62 20.60
C ALA A 75 -11.77 -17.94 19.50
N ILE A 76 -12.17 -18.69 18.47
CA ILE A 76 -13.14 -18.28 17.47
C ILE A 76 -14.42 -19.06 17.76
N ALA A 77 -15.43 -18.42 18.36
CA ALA A 77 -16.72 -19.07 18.59
C ALA A 77 -17.46 -19.26 17.25
N GLY A 78 -17.58 -20.51 16.80
CA GLY A 78 -18.43 -20.89 15.67
C GLY A 78 -19.81 -21.33 16.17
N HIS A 79 -20.88 -20.67 15.72
CA HIS A 79 -22.24 -21.15 15.99
C HIS A 79 -22.59 -22.36 15.11
N GLY A 80 -22.16 -23.53 15.56
CA GLY A 80 -22.74 -24.82 15.20
C GLY A 80 -23.86 -25.15 16.19
N ASN A 81 -25.06 -25.42 15.68
CA ASN A 81 -26.18 -25.84 16.52
C ASN A 81 -25.88 -27.22 17.12
N GLY A 82 -25.41 -27.25 18.38
CA GLY A 82 -25.23 -28.49 19.16
C GLY A 82 -23.91 -29.23 18.94
N ASN A 83 -22.79 -28.62 19.34
CA ASN A 83 -21.65 -29.23 20.06
C ASN A 83 -20.65 -28.09 20.31
N GLY A 84 -19.99 -28.10 21.47
CA GLY A 84 -19.32 -26.94 22.09
C GLY A 84 -18.41 -26.09 21.19
N ASP A 85 -18.21 -24.84 21.59
CA ASP A 85 -17.31 -23.89 20.96
C ASP A 85 -15.93 -24.55 20.74
N GLU A 86 -15.58 -24.88 19.49
CA GLU A 86 -14.23 -25.35 19.17
C GLU A 86 -13.26 -24.16 19.29
N GLU A 87 -12.52 -24.12 20.39
CA GLU A 87 -11.39 -23.20 20.53
C GLU A 87 -10.32 -23.55 19.50
N VAL A 88 -10.04 -22.62 18.58
CA VAL A 88 -8.96 -22.77 17.60
C VAL A 88 -7.66 -22.31 18.24
N GLU A 89 -6.84 -23.25 18.70
CA GLU A 89 -5.52 -22.94 19.23
C GLU A 89 -4.49 -22.81 18.09
N PHE A 90 -3.73 -21.71 18.09
CA PHE A 90 -2.63 -21.50 17.14
C PHE A 90 -1.30 -21.72 17.86
N SER A 91 -0.50 -22.65 17.34
CA SER A 91 0.87 -22.85 17.82
C SER A 91 1.78 -21.70 17.39
N GLU A 92 2.89 -21.51 18.10
CA GLU A 92 3.95 -20.59 17.68
C GLU A 92 4.68 -21.16 16.46
N CYS A 93 4.98 -20.30 15.47
CA CYS A 93 5.81 -20.68 14.34
C CYS A 93 7.27 -20.90 14.80
N PRO A 94 8.06 -21.69 14.05
CA PRO A 94 9.50 -21.78 14.29
C PRO A 94 10.20 -20.40 14.28
N ALA A 95 11.27 -20.24 15.05
CA ALA A 95 11.94 -18.95 15.25
C ALA A 95 12.43 -18.30 13.95
N GLU A 96 12.76 -19.08 12.92
CA GLU A 96 13.14 -18.58 11.59
C GLU A 96 12.01 -17.81 10.86
N TYR A 97 10.78 -17.90 11.35
CA TYR A 97 9.65 -17.12 10.85
C TYR A 97 9.62 -15.70 11.41
N GLN A 98 10.53 -15.29 12.30
CA GLN A 98 10.52 -13.96 12.94
C GLN A 98 10.42 -12.78 11.95
N ASP A 99 10.90 -12.95 10.71
CA ASP A 99 10.83 -11.96 9.63
C ASP A 99 9.98 -12.47 8.45
N TYR A 100 9.02 -13.36 8.69
CA TYR A 100 8.23 -14.00 7.66
C TYR A 100 7.26 -13.01 6.98
N THR A 101 7.41 -12.87 5.66
CA THR A 101 6.54 -12.05 4.81
C THR A 101 5.95 -12.94 3.72
N PRO A 102 4.76 -13.53 3.93
CA PRO A 102 4.30 -14.68 3.14
C PRO A 102 4.32 -14.46 1.62
N CYS A 103 3.88 -13.28 1.18
CA CYS A 103 3.79 -12.94 -0.24
C CYS A 103 5.09 -12.42 -0.85
N THR A 104 6.10 -12.09 -0.04
CA THR A 104 7.40 -11.60 -0.52
C THR A 104 8.52 -12.47 0.05
N ASP A 105 8.26 -13.78 0.17
CA ASP A 105 9.18 -14.77 0.72
C ASP A 105 10.26 -15.13 -0.33
N PRO A 106 11.55 -14.85 -0.06
CA PRO A 106 12.65 -15.19 -0.97
C PRO A 106 12.75 -16.69 -1.29
N LYS A 107 12.26 -17.58 -0.40
CA LYS A 107 12.23 -19.03 -0.68
C LYS A 107 11.26 -19.36 -1.82
N ARG A 108 10.14 -18.64 -1.89
CA ARG A 108 9.10 -18.83 -2.92
C ARG A 108 9.49 -18.23 -4.27
N TRP A 109 10.26 -17.13 -4.26
CA TRP A 109 10.72 -16.44 -5.46
C TRP A 109 11.47 -17.33 -6.47
N ARG A 110 12.14 -18.38 -6.00
CA ARG A 110 12.83 -19.37 -6.85
C ARG A 110 11.89 -20.10 -7.84
N ARG A 111 10.57 -20.04 -7.61
CA ARG A 111 9.55 -20.65 -8.47
C ARG A 111 9.12 -19.75 -9.63
N TYR A 112 9.56 -18.49 -9.67
CA TYR A 112 9.09 -17.48 -10.62
C TYR A 112 10.21 -16.98 -11.54
N GLY A 113 9.81 -16.47 -12.71
CA GLY A 113 10.74 -15.98 -13.72
C GLY A 113 11.46 -14.69 -13.32
N ASN A 114 12.61 -14.45 -13.95
CA ASN A 114 13.39 -13.22 -13.73
C ASN A 114 12.96 -12.04 -14.63
N TYR A 115 11.99 -12.25 -15.52
CA TYR A 115 11.54 -11.22 -16.45
C TYR A 115 11.06 -9.98 -15.69
N ARG A 116 11.71 -8.84 -15.95
CA ARG A 116 11.46 -7.56 -15.26
C ARG A 116 11.49 -7.65 -13.73
N LEU A 117 12.24 -8.61 -13.17
CA LEU A 117 12.28 -8.87 -11.73
C LEU A 117 10.92 -9.29 -11.15
N SER A 118 10.03 -9.89 -11.95
CA SER A 118 8.70 -10.36 -11.51
C SER A 118 8.76 -11.35 -10.35
N PHE A 119 9.84 -12.12 -10.20
CA PHE A 119 10.02 -12.95 -9.01
C PHE A 119 10.01 -12.17 -7.69
N MET A 120 10.39 -10.89 -7.67
CA MET A 120 10.35 -10.04 -6.46
C MET A 120 8.98 -9.41 -6.20
N GLU A 121 8.00 -9.62 -7.08
CA GLU A 121 6.62 -9.21 -6.85
C GLU A 121 5.96 -10.04 -5.74
N ARG A 122 4.71 -9.69 -5.44
CA ARG A 122 3.90 -10.44 -4.49
C ARG A 122 3.50 -11.79 -5.09
N HIS A 123 3.84 -12.86 -4.38
CA HIS A 123 3.51 -14.24 -4.67
C HIS A 123 2.98 -14.89 -3.40
N CYS A 124 1.70 -14.72 -3.10
CA CYS A 124 1.13 -15.24 -1.85
C CYS A 124 0.99 -16.78 -1.86
N PRO A 125 1.20 -17.46 -0.71
CA PRO A 125 0.92 -18.88 -0.59
C PRO A 125 -0.56 -19.19 -0.82
N PRO A 126 -0.90 -20.22 -1.62
CA PRO A 126 -2.26 -20.74 -1.69
C PRO A 126 -2.68 -21.32 -0.33
N PRO A 127 -3.99 -21.44 -0.03
CA PRO A 127 -4.47 -21.86 1.29
C PRO A 127 -3.78 -23.08 1.92
N PRO A 128 -3.48 -24.17 1.18
CA PRO A 128 -2.79 -25.34 1.75
C PRO A 128 -1.34 -25.09 2.19
N GLU A 129 -0.69 -24.05 1.65
CA GLU A 129 0.70 -23.68 1.95
C GLU A 129 0.80 -22.53 2.97
N ARG A 130 -0.33 -22.01 3.45
CA ARG A 130 -0.35 -20.91 4.42
C ARG A 130 0.05 -21.42 5.80
N ALA A 131 1.00 -20.74 6.43
CA ALA A 131 1.32 -20.98 7.82
C ALA A 131 0.12 -20.57 8.69
N VAL A 132 -0.33 -21.49 9.53
CA VAL A 132 -1.42 -21.30 10.51
C VAL A 132 -0.81 -21.37 11.91
N CYS A 133 0.09 -20.43 12.19
CA CYS A 133 0.84 -20.32 13.44
C CYS A 133 1.13 -18.85 13.75
N LEU A 134 1.38 -18.54 15.01
CA LEU A 134 1.68 -17.19 15.49
C LEU A 134 3.17 -16.91 15.30
N VAL A 135 3.49 -15.85 14.58
CA VAL A 135 4.89 -15.58 14.22
C VAL A 135 5.60 -14.97 15.42
N PRO A 136 6.67 -15.60 15.96
CA PRO A 136 7.29 -15.09 17.16
C PRO A 136 8.10 -13.81 16.93
N PRO A 137 8.24 -12.95 17.96
CA PRO A 137 9.18 -11.84 17.91
C PRO A 137 10.63 -12.35 17.97
N PRO A 138 11.61 -11.59 17.44
CA PRO A 138 13.02 -11.91 17.59
C PRO A 138 13.44 -12.07 19.06
N ARG A 139 14.41 -12.94 19.33
CA ARG A 139 14.90 -13.16 20.70
C ARG A 139 15.47 -11.88 21.31
N GLY A 140 14.86 -11.43 22.41
CA GLY A 140 15.23 -10.20 23.10
C GLY A 140 14.59 -8.95 22.51
N TYR A 141 13.52 -9.09 21.71
CA TYR A 141 12.69 -7.98 21.23
C TYR A 141 12.31 -7.03 22.38
N LYS A 142 12.32 -5.74 22.08
CA LYS A 142 11.99 -4.67 23.01
C LYS A 142 10.80 -3.87 22.49
N PRO A 143 9.96 -3.32 23.38
CA PRO A 143 9.00 -2.30 22.99
C PRO A 143 9.70 -1.19 22.19
N PRO A 144 9.15 -0.77 21.04
CA PRO A 144 9.73 0.24 20.18
C PRO A 144 10.10 1.52 20.95
N ILE A 145 11.17 2.20 20.53
CA ILE A 145 11.50 3.53 21.04
C ILE A 145 10.32 4.45 20.75
N ARG A 146 9.97 5.35 21.68
CA ARG A 146 8.80 6.23 21.53
C ARG A 146 9.06 7.36 20.53
N TRP A 147 8.01 7.77 19.83
CA TRP A 147 8.05 8.93 18.94
C TRP A 147 8.29 10.22 19.75
N PRO A 148 9.06 11.21 19.26
CA PRO A 148 9.75 11.28 17.98
C PRO A 148 11.16 10.66 17.96
N LYS A 149 11.68 10.20 19.11
CA LYS A 149 13.06 9.65 19.19
C LYS A 149 13.27 8.43 18.29
N SER A 150 12.21 7.65 18.04
CA SER A 150 12.24 6.52 17.11
C SER A 150 12.63 6.90 15.69
N LYS A 151 12.39 8.16 15.27
CA LYS A 151 12.76 8.62 13.93
C LYS A 151 14.26 8.43 13.67
N ASP A 152 15.09 8.63 14.69
CA ASP A 152 16.55 8.64 14.55
C ASP A 152 17.21 7.42 15.19
N GLN A 153 16.44 6.55 15.86
CA GLN A 153 16.96 5.41 16.61
C GLN A 153 16.00 4.23 16.64
N CYS A 154 16.50 3.00 16.59
CA CYS A 154 15.72 1.80 16.93
C CYS A 154 16.57 0.78 17.71
N TRP A 155 15.92 -0.23 18.29
CA TRP A 155 16.62 -1.29 19.01
C TRP A 155 17.26 -2.28 18.04
N TYR A 156 18.52 -2.64 18.27
CA TYR A 156 19.20 -3.68 17.49
C TYR A 156 18.43 -5.00 17.53
N ARG A 157 17.92 -5.38 18.71
CA ARG A 157 17.20 -6.65 18.91
C ARG A 157 15.88 -6.76 18.14
N ASN A 158 15.30 -5.63 17.72
CA ASN A 158 14.07 -5.64 16.94
C ASN A 158 14.34 -5.93 15.45
N VAL A 159 15.57 -5.68 14.99
CA VAL A 159 16.01 -5.89 13.60
C VAL A 159 17.46 -6.43 13.62
N PRO A 160 17.70 -7.66 14.09
CA PRO A 160 19.03 -8.14 14.50
C PRO A 160 19.94 -8.54 13.31
N TYR A 161 20.18 -7.60 12.39
CA TYR A 161 20.97 -7.79 11.18
C TYR A 161 22.24 -6.92 11.19
N ASP A 162 23.39 -7.52 11.53
CA ASP A 162 24.68 -6.80 11.57
C ASP A 162 25.27 -6.49 10.18
N TRP A 163 24.88 -7.26 9.16
CA TRP A 163 25.38 -7.14 7.78
C TRP A 163 25.19 -5.74 7.19
N ILE A 164 24.04 -5.10 7.40
CA ILE A 164 23.77 -3.78 6.80
C ILE A 164 24.70 -2.71 7.40
N ASN A 165 25.05 -2.85 8.68
CA ASN A 165 25.95 -1.95 9.38
C ASN A 165 27.40 -2.08 8.84
N SER A 166 27.83 -3.29 8.46
CA SER A 166 29.17 -3.47 7.87
C SER A 166 29.23 -2.95 6.42
N GLN A 167 28.24 -3.29 5.59
CA GLN A 167 28.22 -2.95 4.16
C GLN A 167 27.95 -1.48 3.83
N LYS A 168 27.19 -0.78 4.68
CA LYS A 168 26.78 0.62 4.44
C LYS A 168 27.41 1.60 5.43
N SER A 169 28.39 1.14 6.22
CA SER A 169 29.13 1.95 7.20
C SER A 169 29.70 3.24 6.60
N ASN A 170 30.29 3.14 5.41
CA ASN A 170 30.89 4.25 4.67
C ASN A 170 29.88 5.30 4.14
N GLN A 171 28.59 4.97 4.13
CA GLN A 171 27.53 5.87 3.65
C GLN A 171 26.78 6.55 4.80
N HIS A 172 27.14 6.26 6.06
CA HIS A 172 26.47 6.81 7.25
C HIS A 172 24.93 6.67 7.23
N TRP A 173 24.43 5.58 6.63
CA TRP A 173 22.99 5.25 6.63
C TRP A 173 22.50 4.85 8.02
N LEU A 174 23.34 4.09 8.71
CA LEU A 174 23.06 3.44 9.98
C LEU A 174 24.36 3.35 10.76
N ARG A 175 24.30 3.52 12.07
CA ARG A 175 25.39 3.20 12.98
C ARG A 175 24.85 2.41 14.17
N LYS A 176 25.41 1.23 14.41
CA LYS A 176 25.18 0.48 15.64
C LYS A 176 25.98 1.10 16.79
N ASP A 177 25.31 1.38 17.90
CA ASP A 177 25.89 1.84 19.16
C ASP A 177 25.28 1.03 20.31
N GLY A 178 26.07 0.11 20.89
CA GLY A 178 25.61 -0.84 21.89
C GLY A 178 24.40 -1.66 21.40
N ASP A 179 23.26 -1.49 22.09
CA ASP A 179 22.00 -2.18 21.80
C ASP A 179 21.06 -1.37 20.89
N ARG A 180 21.54 -0.28 20.30
CA ARG A 180 20.76 0.61 19.43
C ARG A 180 21.38 0.74 18.05
N PHE A 181 20.50 1.01 17.11
CA PHE A 181 20.81 1.56 15.81
C PHE A 181 20.47 3.04 15.80
N THR A 182 21.35 3.85 15.20
CA THR A 182 21.15 5.29 14.99
C THR A 182 21.16 5.59 13.49
N PHE A 183 20.35 6.55 13.05
CA PHE A 183 20.14 6.90 11.65
C PHE A 183 20.55 8.35 11.41
N PRO A 184 21.82 8.64 11.07
CA PRO A 184 22.30 10.01 10.90
C PRO A 184 21.72 10.70 9.66
N GLY A 185 20.94 10.00 8.83
CA GLY A 185 20.35 10.53 7.61
C GLY A 185 21.35 10.69 6.47
N GLY A 186 22.54 10.07 6.57
CA GLY A 186 23.54 10.07 5.50
C GLY A 186 23.13 9.22 4.30
N GLY A 187 23.95 9.27 3.26
CA GLY A 187 23.84 8.41 2.09
C GLY A 187 24.65 8.90 0.92
N THR A 188 24.79 8.10 -0.13
CA THR A 188 25.59 8.51 -1.30
C THR A 188 25.09 9.81 -1.93
N MET A 189 23.76 10.03 -1.95
CA MET A 189 23.14 11.28 -2.40
C MET A 189 22.83 12.27 -1.27
N PHE A 190 23.15 11.91 -0.02
CA PHE A 190 22.97 12.75 1.17
C PHE A 190 24.30 12.96 1.91
N PRO A 191 25.36 13.45 1.25
CA PRO A 191 26.69 13.59 1.87
C PRO A 191 26.68 14.55 3.06
N ASN A 192 25.77 15.54 3.07
CA ASN A 192 25.57 16.50 4.15
C ASN A 192 24.32 16.17 5.00
N GLY A 193 23.84 14.93 4.93
CA GLY A 193 22.59 14.50 5.56
C GLY A 193 21.34 14.81 4.74
N VAL A 194 20.26 14.11 5.06
CA VAL A 194 18.98 14.17 4.32
C VAL A 194 18.30 15.54 4.43
N GLY A 195 18.45 16.26 5.55
CA GLY A 195 17.85 17.58 5.74
C GLY A 195 18.32 18.59 4.69
N ALA A 196 19.63 18.69 4.47
CA ALA A 196 20.22 19.57 3.45
C ALA A 196 19.77 19.21 2.03
N TYR A 197 19.57 17.92 1.75
CA TYR A 197 19.04 17.46 0.48
C TYR A 197 17.57 17.89 0.29
N VAL A 198 16.74 17.73 1.33
CA VAL A 198 15.33 18.12 1.27
C VAL A 198 15.16 19.63 1.20
N ASP A 199 16.02 20.41 1.85
CA ASP A 199 16.06 21.87 1.72
C ASP A 199 16.36 22.30 0.29
N LEU A 200 17.37 21.69 -0.35
CA LEU A 200 17.67 21.91 -1.75
C LEU A 200 16.49 21.55 -2.65
N MET A 201 15.81 20.42 -2.40
CA MET A 201 14.61 20.07 -3.17
C MET A 201 13.49 21.10 -2.98
N ALA A 202 13.28 21.62 -1.77
CA ALA A 202 12.24 22.60 -1.50
C ALA A 202 12.50 23.94 -2.24
N ASP A 203 13.75 24.25 -2.57
CA ASP A 203 14.09 25.36 -3.47
C ASP A 203 13.77 25.05 -4.93
N LEU A 204 13.92 23.79 -5.35
CA LEU A 204 13.62 23.35 -6.71
C LEU A 204 12.12 23.11 -6.94
N VAL A 205 11.37 22.79 -5.90
CA VAL A 205 9.94 22.45 -5.90
C VAL A 205 9.21 23.35 -4.90
N PRO A 206 8.77 24.56 -5.30
CA PRO A 206 8.10 25.50 -4.40
C PRO A 206 6.85 24.92 -3.72
N GLY A 207 6.18 23.95 -4.36
CA GLY A 207 5.00 23.26 -3.82
C GLY A 207 5.25 22.52 -2.50
N MET A 208 6.51 22.25 -2.14
CA MET A 208 6.87 21.67 -0.84
C MET A 208 6.76 22.67 0.32
N LYS A 209 6.66 23.97 0.04
CA LYS A 209 6.63 25.04 1.05
C LYS A 209 5.23 25.60 1.30
N ASP A 210 4.27 25.36 0.41
CA ASP A 210 2.96 26.02 0.42
C ASP A 210 1.76 25.08 0.58
N GLY A 211 2.01 23.79 0.84
CA GLY A 211 0.98 22.76 1.00
C GLY A 211 0.42 22.20 -0.31
N SER A 212 0.96 22.58 -1.48
CA SER A 212 0.56 21.99 -2.77
C SER A 212 1.06 20.55 -2.91
N VAL A 213 2.23 20.24 -2.37
CA VAL A 213 2.75 18.88 -2.23
C VAL A 213 2.36 18.38 -0.85
N ARG A 214 1.59 17.29 -0.78
CA ARG A 214 1.19 16.65 0.48
C ARG A 214 1.43 15.15 0.46
N THR A 215 1.14 14.45 -0.64
CA THR A 215 1.43 13.02 -0.76
C THR A 215 2.60 12.77 -1.70
N ALA A 216 3.52 11.90 -1.28
CA ALA A 216 4.68 11.53 -2.05
C ALA A 216 4.88 10.01 -2.14
N LEU A 217 5.47 9.54 -3.25
CA LEU A 217 5.93 8.16 -3.43
C LEU A 217 7.47 8.15 -3.45
N ASP A 218 8.09 7.31 -2.63
CA ASP A 218 9.55 7.16 -2.59
C ASP A 218 9.96 5.75 -3.04
N THR A 219 10.50 5.64 -4.24
CA THR A 219 10.88 4.37 -4.84
C THR A 219 12.34 4.04 -4.55
N GLY A 220 12.61 2.83 -4.03
CA GLY A 220 13.95 2.45 -3.57
C GLY A 220 14.36 3.22 -2.31
N CYS A 221 13.45 3.31 -1.34
CA CYS A 221 13.53 4.22 -0.20
C CYS A 221 14.70 4.00 0.77
N GLY A 222 15.42 2.88 0.68
CA GLY A 222 16.39 2.48 1.70
C GLY A 222 15.70 2.39 3.07
N VAL A 223 16.30 3.00 4.09
CA VAL A 223 15.73 3.12 5.43
C VAL A 223 14.67 4.24 5.56
N ALA A 224 14.19 4.80 4.44
CA ALA A 224 13.18 5.86 4.35
C ALA A 224 13.56 7.19 5.03
N SER A 225 14.85 7.55 5.09
CA SER A 225 15.29 8.81 5.69
C SER A 225 14.68 10.04 5.00
N TRP A 226 14.46 9.98 3.69
CA TRP A 226 13.79 11.04 2.93
C TRP A 226 12.34 11.23 3.37
N GLY A 227 11.56 10.13 3.41
CA GLY A 227 10.19 10.15 3.93
C GLY A 227 10.13 10.60 5.40
N GLY A 228 11.10 10.20 6.23
CA GLY A 228 11.20 10.62 7.63
C GLY A 228 11.47 12.11 7.82
N ASP A 229 12.27 12.74 6.94
CA ASP A 229 12.50 14.19 6.97
C ASP A 229 11.23 14.97 6.59
N LEU A 230 10.55 14.50 5.55
CA LEU A 230 9.33 15.11 5.01
C LEU A 230 8.14 15.16 6.00
N LEU A 231 8.11 14.29 7.01
CA LEU A 231 7.10 14.34 8.08
C LEU A 231 7.09 15.70 8.80
N ALA A 232 8.25 16.32 8.99
CA ALA A 232 8.35 17.64 9.64
C ALA A 232 7.88 18.80 8.74
N ARG A 233 7.60 18.52 7.46
CA ARG A 233 7.17 19.47 6.43
C ARG A 233 5.73 19.22 5.99
N ASP A 234 4.97 18.47 6.79
CA ASP A 234 3.59 18.07 6.47
C ASP A 234 3.45 17.35 5.12
N ILE A 235 4.45 16.56 4.72
CA ILE A 235 4.39 15.71 3.53
C ILE A 235 4.40 14.25 3.98
N LEU A 236 3.34 13.51 3.62
CA LEU A 236 3.22 12.08 3.86
C LEU A 236 3.76 11.30 2.67
N THR A 237 4.75 10.45 2.95
CA THR A 237 5.40 9.63 1.94
C THR A 237 5.00 8.18 2.10
N VAL A 238 4.68 7.51 0.99
CA VAL A 238 4.67 6.04 0.91
C VAL A 238 6.03 5.60 0.41
N SER A 239 6.88 5.09 1.31
CA SER A 239 8.19 4.55 0.94
C SER A 239 8.08 3.10 0.48
N LEU A 240 8.65 2.79 -0.68
CA LEU A 240 8.52 1.50 -1.36
C LEU A 240 9.90 0.92 -1.64
N ALA A 241 10.14 -0.31 -1.19
CA ALA A 241 11.30 -1.10 -1.60
C ALA A 241 10.98 -2.61 -1.57
N PRO A 242 11.63 -3.42 -2.42
CA PRO A 242 11.50 -4.87 -2.36
C PRO A 242 12.14 -5.41 -1.08
N ARG A 243 11.82 -6.66 -0.73
CA ARG A 243 12.61 -7.42 0.24
C ARG A 243 13.93 -7.84 -0.43
N ASP A 244 14.97 -7.04 -0.30
CA ASP A 244 16.24 -7.32 -0.96
C ASP A 244 17.21 -8.13 -0.07
N ASN A 245 18.40 -8.39 -0.62
CA ASN A 245 19.52 -9.04 0.06
C ASN A 245 20.12 -8.20 1.22
N HIS A 246 19.61 -7.01 1.50
CA HIS A 246 19.94 -6.24 2.70
C HIS A 246 18.90 -6.47 3.83
N GLU A 247 17.95 -7.39 3.60
CA GLU A 247 17.01 -8.07 4.51
C GLU A 247 16.13 -7.24 5.45
N ALA A 248 16.27 -5.91 5.56
CA ALA A 248 15.50 -5.15 6.54
C ALA A 248 15.29 -3.65 6.26
N GLN A 249 15.54 -3.14 5.05
CA GLN A 249 15.44 -1.69 4.77
C GLN A 249 14.08 -1.09 5.14
N VAL A 250 13.00 -1.71 4.66
CA VAL A 250 11.62 -1.31 5.00
C VAL A 250 11.31 -1.57 6.47
N GLN A 251 11.82 -2.66 7.05
CA GLN A 251 11.63 -2.95 8.48
C GLN A 251 12.22 -1.87 9.37
N PHE A 252 13.42 -1.33 9.05
CA PHE A 252 13.98 -0.19 9.77
C PHE A 252 13.10 1.05 9.67
N ALA A 253 12.56 1.37 8.49
CA ALA A 253 11.64 2.49 8.33
C ALA A 253 10.40 2.35 9.23
N LEU A 254 9.81 1.16 9.25
CA LEU A 254 8.63 0.85 10.06
C LEU A 254 8.95 0.87 11.58
N GLU A 255 10.09 0.33 12.00
CA GLU A 255 10.55 0.40 13.39
C GLU A 255 10.80 1.84 13.87
N ARG A 256 11.22 2.73 12.97
CA ARG A 256 11.40 4.16 13.25
C ARG A 256 10.10 4.97 13.28
N GLY A 257 8.99 4.38 12.82
CA GLY A 257 7.70 5.04 12.73
C GLY A 257 7.49 5.86 11.45
N ILE A 258 8.12 5.44 10.34
CA ILE A 258 8.04 6.07 9.03
C ILE A 258 7.20 5.18 8.09
N PRO A 259 6.21 5.73 7.35
CA PRO A 259 5.36 4.91 6.49
C PRO A 259 6.15 4.25 5.35
N ALA A 260 6.09 2.93 5.26
CA ALA A 260 6.73 2.17 4.20
C ALA A 260 5.95 0.88 3.89
N ILE A 261 6.15 0.34 2.69
CA ILE A 261 5.54 -0.91 2.22
C ILE A 261 6.55 -1.75 1.45
N LEU A 262 6.40 -3.07 1.54
CA LEU A 262 7.14 -4.00 0.70
C LEU A 262 6.54 -4.03 -0.70
N GLY A 263 7.34 -3.72 -1.71
CA GLY A 263 6.92 -3.85 -3.10
C GLY A 263 7.95 -3.33 -4.10
N ILE A 264 7.66 -3.57 -5.37
CA ILE A 264 8.53 -3.28 -6.49
C ILE A 264 7.69 -2.81 -7.69
N ILE A 265 8.26 -1.95 -8.53
CA ILE A 265 7.69 -1.64 -9.83
C ILE A 265 8.27 -2.66 -10.83
N SER A 266 7.43 -3.56 -11.35
CA SER A 266 7.89 -4.68 -12.19
C SER A 266 6.94 -4.99 -13.36
N THR A 267 5.89 -5.76 -13.13
CA THR A 267 4.90 -6.15 -14.14
C THR A 267 3.48 -5.73 -13.77
N GLN A 268 3.18 -5.63 -12.47
CA GLN A 268 1.90 -5.19 -11.93
C GLN A 268 1.94 -3.68 -11.58
N ARG A 269 0.77 -3.03 -11.65
CA ARG A 269 0.56 -1.69 -11.09
C ARG A 269 0.83 -1.73 -9.58
N LEU A 270 1.32 -0.62 -9.03
CA LEU A 270 1.31 -0.42 -7.59
C LEU A 270 -0.15 -0.43 -7.11
N PRO A 271 -0.46 -0.94 -5.91
CA PRO A 271 -1.81 -1.01 -5.33
C PRO A 271 -2.33 0.37 -4.88
N ILE A 272 -2.10 1.38 -5.71
CA ILE A 272 -2.40 2.80 -5.53
C ILE A 272 -3.18 3.26 -6.77
N PRO A 273 -4.29 4.00 -6.60
CA PRO A 273 -5.10 4.50 -7.71
C PRO A 273 -4.33 5.51 -8.57
N SER A 274 -4.84 5.83 -9.76
CA SER A 274 -4.25 6.86 -10.58
C SER A 274 -4.38 8.25 -9.92
N ALA A 275 -3.47 9.16 -10.27
CA ALA A 275 -3.47 10.54 -9.79
C ALA A 275 -3.59 10.66 -8.25
N SER A 276 -2.81 9.87 -7.52
CA SER A 276 -2.82 9.77 -6.05
C SER A 276 -1.67 10.54 -5.38
N MET A 277 -0.60 10.86 -6.12
CA MET A 277 0.62 11.45 -5.59
C MET A 277 0.87 12.86 -6.16
N ASP A 278 1.27 13.78 -5.29
CA ASP A 278 1.69 15.13 -5.68
C ASP A 278 3.16 15.13 -6.12
N MET A 279 3.95 14.21 -5.58
CA MET A 279 5.36 14.03 -5.91
C MET A 279 5.76 12.55 -5.93
N ALA A 280 6.70 12.18 -6.79
CA ALA A 280 7.33 10.87 -6.81
C ALA A 280 8.85 11.06 -6.87
N HIS A 281 9.58 10.26 -6.11
CA HIS A 281 11.01 10.43 -5.88
C HIS A 281 11.75 9.10 -6.08
N CYS A 282 12.94 9.22 -6.66
CA CYS A 282 13.94 8.16 -6.68
C CYS A 282 15.32 8.79 -6.47
N SER A 283 16.07 8.27 -5.51
CA SER A 283 17.48 8.60 -5.30
C SER A 283 18.32 7.35 -5.46
N ARG A 284 18.99 7.19 -6.61
CA ARG A 284 19.77 5.99 -6.99
C ARG A 284 19.03 4.67 -6.72
N CYS A 285 17.73 4.62 -7.02
CA CYS A 285 16.86 3.48 -6.74
C CYS A 285 17.12 2.23 -7.60
N LEU A 286 18.09 2.27 -8.53
CA LEU A 286 18.46 1.18 -9.46
C LEU A 286 17.31 0.69 -10.35
N ILE A 287 16.23 1.47 -10.47
CA ILE A 287 15.15 1.21 -11.42
C ILE A 287 15.62 1.69 -12.80
N PRO A 288 15.64 0.82 -13.82
CA PRO A 288 16.10 1.21 -15.14
C PRO A 288 14.95 1.91 -15.89
N TRP A 289 14.72 3.19 -15.57
CA TRP A 289 13.54 3.96 -15.96
C TRP A 289 13.23 3.98 -17.46
N THR A 290 14.25 3.91 -18.32
CA THR A 290 14.07 3.95 -19.79
C THR A 290 13.89 2.57 -20.42
N GLU A 291 14.08 1.49 -19.68
CA GLU A 291 13.96 0.13 -20.20
C GLU A 291 12.50 -0.25 -20.48
N PHE A 292 12.30 -1.29 -21.29
CA PHE A 292 10.97 -1.80 -21.66
C PHE A 292 10.04 -0.72 -22.22
N GLY A 293 10.60 0.21 -23.00
CA GLY A 293 9.85 1.33 -23.58
C GLY A 293 9.37 2.37 -22.56
N GLY A 294 9.99 2.41 -21.37
CA GLY A 294 9.62 3.36 -20.32
C GLY A 294 8.47 2.90 -19.43
N LEU A 295 8.16 1.60 -19.40
CA LEU A 295 7.00 1.07 -18.68
C LEU A 295 6.99 1.48 -17.18
N TYR A 296 8.14 1.51 -16.53
CA TYR A 296 8.25 1.94 -15.13
C TYR A 296 7.91 3.42 -14.95
N LEU A 297 8.29 4.27 -15.91
CA LEU A 297 7.87 5.68 -15.92
C LEU A 297 6.38 5.83 -16.19
N MET A 298 5.74 4.90 -16.90
CA MET A 298 4.29 4.94 -17.10
C MET A 298 3.52 4.68 -15.80
N GLU A 299 4.05 3.85 -14.91
CA GLU A 299 3.44 3.69 -13.59
C GLU A 299 3.59 4.94 -12.73
N ILE A 300 4.76 5.58 -12.75
CA ILE A 300 4.96 6.91 -12.15
C ILE A 300 4.01 7.94 -12.77
N GLN A 301 3.87 7.93 -14.10
CA GLN A 301 2.95 8.79 -14.83
C GLN A 301 1.51 8.56 -14.38
N ARG A 302 1.08 7.32 -14.18
CA ARG A 302 -0.28 6.97 -13.76
C ARG A 302 -0.57 7.47 -12.35
N VAL A 303 0.31 7.20 -11.38
CA VAL A 303 0.08 7.56 -9.97
C VAL A 303 0.28 9.05 -9.68
N LEU A 304 1.08 9.76 -10.49
CA LEU A 304 1.25 11.21 -10.34
C LEU A 304 0.03 11.99 -10.81
N ARG A 305 -0.36 12.99 -10.02
CA ARG A 305 -1.37 13.97 -10.41
C ARG A 305 -0.90 14.85 -11.56
N PRO A 306 -1.81 15.34 -12.42
CA PRO A 306 -1.52 16.47 -13.30
C PRO A 306 -0.91 17.62 -12.51
N GLY A 307 0.18 18.22 -12.99
CA GLY A 307 0.93 19.26 -12.28
C GLY A 307 1.90 18.75 -11.20
N GLY A 308 1.84 17.46 -10.83
CA GLY A 308 2.74 16.84 -9.88
C GLY A 308 4.17 16.66 -10.40
N PHE A 309 5.09 16.35 -9.49
CA PHE A 309 6.52 16.34 -9.76
C PHE A 309 7.12 14.94 -9.68
N TRP A 310 7.96 14.59 -10.67
CA TRP A 310 8.86 13.46 -10.56
C TRP A 310 10.29 13.96 -10.34
N VAL A 311 10.94 13.45 -9.31
CA VAL A 311 12.28 13.86 -8.88
C VAL A 311 13.22 12.66 -9.02
N LEU A 312 14.27 12.81 -9.82
CA LEU A 312 15.33 11.83 -9.95
C LEU A 312 16.63 12.42 -9.41
N SER A 313 17.30 11.65 -8.56
CA SER A 313 18.59 11.98 -7.97
C SER A 313 19.63 10.88 -8.20
N GLY A 314 20.80 11.25 -8.69
CA GLY A 314 21.85 10.33 -9.13
C GLY A 314 21.82 10.05 -10.64
N PRO A 315 22.48 8.98 -11.14
CA PRO A 315 22.64 8.76 -12.58
C PRO A 315 21.29 8.71 -13.32
N PRO A 316 21.19 9.33 -14.52
CA PRO A 316 22.26 10.01 -15.25
C PRO A 316 22.39 11.51 -14.94
N ILE A 317 21.81 12.00 -13.84
CA ILE A 317 21.80 13.43 -13.49
C ILE A 317 23.16 13.87 -12.97
N ASN A 318 23.65 15.01 -13.45
CA ASN A 318 24.98 15.55 -13.11
C ASN A 318 26.12 14.66 -13.62
N TYR A 319 25.90 13.96 -14.74
CA TYR A 319 26.90 13.10 -15.34
C TYR A 319 28.21 13.83 -15.65
N GLU A 320 28.15 15.14 -15.93
CA GLU A 320 29.31 15.98 -16.23
C GLU A 320 30.34 15.95 -15.09
N ASN A 321 29.87 15.83 -13.84
CA ASN A 321 30.71 15.89 -12.63
C ASN A 321 30.83 14.54 -11.90
N ARG A 322 29.96 13.56 -12.19
CA ARG A 322 29.83 12.33 -11.39
C ARG A 322 30.12 11.03 -12.14
N TRP A 323 30.30 11.07 -13.46
CA TRP A 323 30.44 9.87 -14.31
C TRP A 323 31.52 8.89 -13.83
N HIS A 324 32.67 9.38 -13.33
CA HIS A 324 33.75 8.54 -12.83
C HIS A 324 33.29 7.56 -11.73
N GLY A 325 32.40 8.01 -10.83
CA GLY A 325 31.92 7.20 -9.70
C GLY A 325 30.89 6.12 -10.06
N TRP A 326 30.50 6.01 -11.33
CA TRP A 326 29.46 5.08 -11.79
C TRP A 326 29.98 4.02 -12.77
N ASN A 327 31.30 3.93 -12.96
CA ASN A 327 31.93 2.98 -13.88
C ASN A 327 31.33 3.04 -15.31
N THR A 328 31.18 4.25 -15.83
CA THR A 328 30.52 4.58 -17.10
C THR A 328 31.30 5.70 -17.81
N THR A 329 30.87 6.13 -19.00
CA THR A 329 31.48 7.27 -19.71
C THR A 329 30.52 8.46 -19.76
N VAL A 330 31.07 9.65 -20.02
CA VAL A 330 30.28 10.89 -20.21
C VAL A 330 29.27 10.71 -21.35
N GLU A 331 29.69 10.09 -22.45
CA GLU A 331 28.86 9.88 -23.64
C GLU A 331 27.70 8.92 -23.34
N ALA A 332 27.97 7.84 -22.61
CA ALA A 332 26.96 6.85 -22.22
C ALA A 332 25.89 7.49 -21.31
N GLN A 333 26.32 8.27 -20.31
CA GLN A 333 25.39 8.95 -19.41
C GLN A 333 24.63 10.08 -20.07
N LYS A 334 25.28 10.85 -20.95
CA LYS A 334 24.60 11.87 -21.76
C LYS A 334 23.53 11.24 -22.64
N ALA A 335 23.85 10.14 -23.32
CA ALA A 335 22.90 9.41 -24.15
C ALA A 335 21.71 8.89 -23.31
N ASP A 336 21.97 8.41 -22.10
CA ASP A 336 20.93 7.97 -21.17
C ASP A 336 20.03 9.12 -20.71
N PHE A 337 20.63 10.26 -20.33
CA PHE A 337 19.88 11.46 -19.96
C PHE A 337 19.05 12.02 -21.13
N ASP A 338 19.60 12.01 -22.35
CA ASP A 338 18.89 12.43 -23.55
C ASP A 338 17.71 11.49 -23.88
N ARG A 339 17.88 10.17 -23.73
CA ARG A 339 16.78 9.18 -23.83
C ARG A 339 15.71 9.44 -22.77
N LEU A 340 16.11 9.66 -21.52
CA LEU A 340 15.20 9.92 -20.41
C LEU A 340 14.36 11.18 -20.68
N LYS A 341 14.98 12.29 -21.08
CA LYS A 341 14.28 13.53 -21.45
C LYS A 341 13.28 13.31 -22.57
N LYS A 342 13.68 12.60 -23.64
CA LYS A 342 12.80 12.32 -24.79
C LYS A 342 11.57 11.50 -24.38
N MET A 343 11.78 10.48 -23.55
CA MET A 343 10.72 9.59 -23.06
C MET A 343 9.75 10.32 -22.14
N LEU A 344 10.24 11.14 -21.23
CA LEU A 344 9.40 11.96 -20.35
C LEU A 344 8.59 12.98 -21.16
N ALA A 345 9.20 13.62 -22.16
CA ALA A 345 8.49 14.54 -23.05
C ALA A 345 7.35 13.85 -23.80
N SER A 346 7.54 12.61 -24.29
CA SER A 346 6.46 11.85 -24.94
C SER A 346 5.37 11.37 -23.96
N MET A 347 5.63 11.42 -22.66
CA MET A 347 4.67 11.13 -21.58
C MET A 347 4.06 12.39 -20.95
N CYS A 348 4.18 13.55 -21.62
CA CYS A 348 3.68 14.84 -21.15
C CYS A 348 4.35 15.34 -19.85
N PHE A 349 5.64 15.09 -19.70
CA PHE A 349 6.47 15.76 -18.69
C PHE A 349 7.35 16.83 -19.34
N ARG A 350 7.62 17.89 -18.58
CA ARG A 350 8.65 18.88 -18.91
C ARG A 350 9.72 18.87 -17.82
N LEU A 351 10.98 19.07 -18.20
CA LEU A 351 12.03 19.34 -17.22
C LEU A 351 11.72 20.69 -16.56
N TYR A 352 11.45 20.66 -15.27
CA TYR A 352 11.01 21.81 -14.49
C TYR A 352 12.19 22.54 -13.85
N ASN A 353 13.10 21.80 -13.22
CA ASN A 353 14.29 22.36 -12.58
C ASN A 353 15.41 21.30 -12.49
N LYS A 354 16.66 21.74 -12.35
CA LYS A 354 17.83 20.86 -12.16
C LYS A 354 18.91 21.61 -11.39
N LYS A 355 19.42 21.02 -10.32
CA LYS A 355 20.57 21.56 -9.57
C LYS A 355 21.35 20.44 -8.90
N GLY A 356 22.67 20.44 -9.11
CA GLY A 356 23.55 19.37 -8.65
C GLY A 356 23.05 18.01 -9.15
N ASP A 357 22.98 17.05 -8.23
CA ASP A 357 22.57 15.67 -8.51
C ASP A 357 21.04 15.49 -8.66
N ILE A 358 20.24 16.56 -8.59
CA ILE A 358 18.77 16.51 -8.62
C ILE A 358 18.22 17.09 -9.92
N ALA A 359 17.32 16.35 -10.57
CA ALA A 359 16.48 16.86 -11.64
C ALA A 359 15.00 16.64 -11.31
N VAL A 360 14.19 17.63 -11.64
CA VAL A 360 12.75 17.68 -11.37
C VAL A 360 12.02 17.80 -12.69
N TRP A 361 11.07 16.91 -12.93
CA TRP A 361 10.13 16.99 -14.05
C TRP A 361 8.73 17.24 -13.52
N GLN A 362 7.95 18.01 -14.27
CA GLN A 362 6.55 18.28 -13.93
C GLN A 362 5.64 17.64 -14.97
N LYS A 363 4.66 16.86 -14.51
CA LYS A 363 3.59 16.32 -15.34
C LYS A 363 2.68 17.46 -15.82
N SER A 364 2.42 17.52 -17.11
CA SER A 364 1.67 18.62 -17.71
C SER A 364 0.23 18.70 -17.19
N LEU A 365 -0.24 19.94 -17.01
CA LEU A 365 -1.67 20.26 -16.83
C LEU A 365 -2.36 20.47 -18.19
N ASP A 366 -1.59 20.71 -19.25
CA ASP A 366 -2.10 21.02 -20.58
C ASP A 366 -2.73 19.79 -21.25
N ALA A 367 -4.03 19.90 -21.52
CA ALA A 367 -4.81 18.95 -22.29
C ALA A 367 -4.20 18.68 -23.67
N GLY A 368 -3.68 19.74 -24.33
CA GLY A 368 -3.16 19.66 -25.68
C GLY A 368 -1.94 18.75 -25.82
N CYS A 369 -1.23 18.45 -24.72
CA CYS A 369 -0.20 17.42 -24.75
C CYS A 369 -0.79 16.01 -24.90
N TYR A 370 -1.83 15.70 -24.12
CA TYR A 370 -2.48 14.39 -24.12
C TYR A 370 -3.31 14.15 -25.38
N ASP A 371 -3.88 15.21 -25.97
CA ASP A 371 -4.68 15.13 -27.19
C ASP A 371 -3.85 14.77 -28.42
N LYS A 372 -2.52 14.98 -28.37
CA LYS A 372 -1.57 14.56 -29.43
C LYS A 372 -1.24 13.06 -29.37
N LEU A 373 -1.59 12.38 -28.29
CA LEU A 373 -1.33 10.95 -28.12
C LEU A 373 -2.39 10.15 -28.86
N THR A 374 -2.00 9.52 -29.97
CA THR A 374 -2.87 8.66 -30.80
C THR A 374 -2.50 7.18 -30.61
N PRO A 375 -3.34 6.24 -31.09
CA PRO A 375 -3.02 4.80 -31.03
C PRO A 375 -1.69 4.40 -31.71
N VAL A 376 -1.17 5.25 -32.60
CA VAL A 376 0.11 5.01 -33.30
C VAL A 376 1.30 5.75 -32.67
N THR A 377 1.08 6.57 -31.64
CA THR A 377 2.17 7.22 -30.91
C THR A 377 2.88 6.23 -29.98
N THR A 378 4.15 6.51 -29.65
CA THR A 378 4.96 5.70 -28.73
C THR A 378 5.45 6.59 -27.57
N PRO A 379 4.86 6.47 -26.36
CA PRO A 379 3.73 5.61 -25.99
C PRO A 379 2.37 6.14 -26.46
N ALA A 380 1.43 5.23 -26.70
CA ALA A 380 0.06 5.57 -27.05
C ALA A 380 -0.75 6.05 -25.84
N LYS A 381 -1.86 6.73 -26.10
CA LYS A 381 -2.87 6.98 -25.07
C LYS A 381 -3.53 5.66 -24.66
N CYS A 382 -3.68 5.47 -23.35
CA CYS A 382 -4.45 4.36 -22.82
C CYS A 382 -5.90 4.39 -23.31
N ASP A 383 -6.43 3.26 -23.74
CA ASP A 383 -7.86 3.07 -23.92
C ASP A 383 -8.59 2.95 -22.57
N ASP A 384 -9.92 2.96 -22.63
CA ASP A 384 -10.81 2.92 -21.47
C ASP A 384 -11.18 1.48 -21.03
N SER A 385 -10.48 0.45 -21.55
CA SER A 385 -10.79 -0.96 -21.23
C SER A 385 -10.43 -1.37 -19.80
N VAL A 386 -9.52 -0.63 -19.16
CA VAL A 386 -9.09 -0.86 -17.78
C VAL A 386 -9.19 0.46 -17.03
N ASP A 387 -9.99 0.47 -15.96
CA ASP A 387 -10.10 1.61 -15.06
C ASP A 387 -8.69 2.08 -14.61
N PRO A 388 -8.35 3.37 -14.80
CA PRO A 388 -7.09 3.94 -14.30
C PRO A 388 -6.84 3.74 -12.80
N ASP A 389 -7.91 3.69 -12.00
CA ASP A 389 -7.85 3.51 -10.54
C ASP A 389 -7.78 2.04 -10.12
N ALA A 390 -8.05 1.09 -11.03
CA ALA A 390 -7.86 -0.33 -10.76
C ALA A 390 -6.36 -0.64 -10.63
N ALA A 391 -5.99 -1.25 -9.50
CA ALA A 391 -4.59 -1.36 -9.09
C ALA A 391 -4.20 -2.73 -8.51
N TRP A 392 -5.16 -3.50 -7.98
CA TRP A 392 -4.88 -4.80 -7.35
C TRP A 392 -4.72 -5.90 -8.41
N TYR A 393 -3.52 -6.49 -8.52
CA TYR A 393 -3.15 -7.47 -9.55
C TYR A 393 -3.48 -7.06 -11.00
N VAL A 394 -3.43 -5.76 -11.29
CA VAL A 394 -3.62 -5.22 -12.63
C VAL A 394 -2.26 -5.08 -13.32
N PRO A 395 -2.03 -5.75 -14.46
CA PRO A 395 -0.78 -5.59 -15.20
C PRO A 395 -0.55 -4.15 -15.67
N MET A 396 0.70 -3.69 -15.61
CA MET A 396 1.09 -2.43 -16.23
C MET A 396 0.94 -2.52 -17.75
N ARG A 397 0.47 -1.42 -18.35
CA ARG A 397 0.29 -1.31 -19.80
C ARG A 397 1.27 -0.30 -20.37
N SER A 398 1.75 -0.56 -21.58
CA SER A 398 2.66 0.34 -22.30
C SER A 398 1.92 1.54 -22.93
N CYS A 399 1.12 2.26 -22.15
CA CYS A 399 0.35 3.43 -22.58
C CYS A 399 0.33 4.53 -21.50
N VAL A 400 0.04 5.76 -21.92
CA VAL A 400 -0.07 6.93 -21.04
C VAL A 400 -1.51 7.12 -20.61
N THR A 401 -1.75 7.16 -19.30
CA THR A 401 -3.06 7.48 -18.74
C THR A 401 -3.29 8.98 -18.87
N ALA A 402 -4.23 9.38 -19.72
CA ALA A 402 -4.65 10.77 -19.82
C ALA A 402 -5.54 11.16 -18.63
N PRO A 403 -5.34 12.34 -18.03
CA PRO A 403 -6.22 12.83 -16.98
C PRO A 403 -7.65 13.03 -17.51
N SER A 404 -8.66 12.68 -16.71
CA SER A 404 -10.06 12.90 -17.10
C SER A 404 -10.36 14.41 -17.26
N PRO A 405 -11.25 14.83 -18.18
CA PRO A 405 -11.63 16.24 -18.33
C PRO A 405 -12.04 16.92 -17.01
N LYS A 406 -12.77 16.18 -16.17
CA LYS A 406 -13.19 16.57 -14.83
C LYS A 406 -12.00 16.82 -13.88
N SER A 407 -11.07 15.87 -13.80
CA SER A 407 -9.85 16.00 -13.00
C SER A 407 -8.91 17.13 -13.45
N ARG A 408 -8.99 17.56 -14.71
CA ARG A 408 -8.20 18.70 -15.25
C ARG A 408 -8.78 20.05 -14.85
N ALA A 409 -10.09 20.15 -14.65
CA ALA A 409 -10.79 21.42 -14.48
C ALA A 409 -10.67 22.00 -13.06
N LYS A 410 -10.30 21.20 -12.05
CA LYS A 410 -10.29 21.64 -10.65
C LYS A 410 -9.07 21.13 -9.90
N ALA A 411 -8.15 22.04 -9.59
CA ALA A 411 -7.05 21.75 -8.68
C ALA A 411 -7.59 21.36 -7.29
N LEU A 412 -6.98 20.36 -6.66
CA LEU A 412 -7.28 20.04 -5.27
C LEU A 412 -6.90 21.24 -4.38
N PRO A 413 -7.64 21.47 -3.28
CA PRO A 413 -7.21 22.45 -2.28
C PRO A 413 -5.81 22.10 -1.75
N LYS A 414 -5.06 23.12 -1.33
CA LYS A 414 -3.78 22.90 -0.65
C LYS A 414 -4.01 22.22 0.71
N TRP A 415 -2.95 21.65 1.26
CA TRP A 415 -2.95 21.20 2.64
C TRP A 415 -2.99 22.41 3.60
N PRO A 416 -3.78 22.37 4.69
CA PRO A 416 -4.62 21.27 5.19
C PRO A 416 -6.08 21.27 4.71
N GLN A 417 -6.49 22.22 3.86
CA GLN A 417 -7.90 22.39 3.46
C GLN A 417 -8.47 21.14 2.76
N ARG A 418 -7.65 20.42 1.99
CA ARG A 418 -8.07 19.18 1.30
C ARG A 418 -8.62 18.09 2.23
N LEU A 419 -8.29 18.10 3.52
CA LEU A 419 -8.76 17.10 4.46
C LEU A 419 -10.29 17.11 4.63
N GLY A 420 -10.90 18.30 4.61
CA GLY A 420 -12.34 18.49 4.86
C GLY A 420 -13.18 18.82 3.62
N VAL A 421 -12.54 19.08 2.48
CA VAL A 421 -13.23 19.37 1.21
C VAL A 421 -13.48 18.06 0.48
N ALA A 422 -14.75 17.77 0.17
CA ALA A 422 -15.11 16.58 -0.59
C ALA A 422 -14.51 16.65 -2.01
N PRO A 423 -13.63 15.72 -2.39
CA PRO A 423 -13.07 15.70 -3.74
C PRO A 423 -14.13 15.21 -4.73
N GLU A 424 -13.99 15.59 -6.00
CA GLU A 424 -14.94 15.18 -7.05
C GLU A 424 -15.04 13.65 -7.17
N ARG A 425 -13.94 12.93 -6.93
CA ARG A 425 -13.88 11.46 -6.95
C ARG A 425 -14.86 10.81 -5.95
N VAL A 426 -15.38 11.54 -4.95
CA VAL A 426 -16.42 11.00 -4.07
C VAL A 426 -17.68 10.59 -4.83
N SER A 427 -18.00 11.24 -5.95
CA SER A 427 -19.22 10.96 -6.72
C SER A 427 -19.14 9.69 -7.58
N VAL A 428 -17.94 9.16 -7.81
CA VAL A 428 -17.77 7.89 -8.54
C VAL A 428 -17.78 6.67 -7.60
N VAL A 429 -17.69 6.90 -6.30
CA VAL A 429 -17.90 5.86 -5.30
C VAL A 429 -19.40 5.59 -5.20
N HIS A 430 -19.82 4.34 -5.28
CA HIS A 430 -21.23 3.96 -5.14
C HIS A 430 -21.80 4.47 -3.80
N GLY A 431 -22.92 5.21 -3.84
CA GLY A 431 -23.51 5.87 -2.66
C GLY A 431 -22.72 7.08 -2.14
N GLY A 432 -21.64 7.48 -2.82
CA GLY A 432 -20.75 8.55 -2.39
C GLY A 432 -21.26 9.95 -2.72
N SER A 433 -21.09 10.85 -1.76
CA SER A 433 -21.44 12.26 -1.87
C SER A 433 -20.65 13.10 -0.87
N GLY A 434 -20.58 14.42 -1.08
CA GLY A 434 -19.98 15.33 -0.10
C GLY A 434 -20.67 15.27 1.27
N SER A 435 -21.99 15.05 1.30
CA SER A 435 -22.75 14.82 2.53
C SER A 435 -22.39 13.50 3.20
N ALA A 436 -22.22 12.42 2.43
CA ALA A 436 -21.80 11.12 2.96
C ALA A 436 -20.41 11.21 3.59
N MET A 437 -19.45 11.87 2.93
CA MET A 437 -18.12 12.10 3.47
C MET A 437 -18.17 12.96 4.75
N LYS A 438 -18.98 14.02 4.78
CA LYS A 438 -19.15 14.86 5.98
C LYS A 438 -19.78 14.09 7.14
N HIS A 439 -20.71 13.17 6.85
CA HIS A 439 -21.30 12.30 7.85
C HIS A 439 -20.27 11.30 8.41
N ASP A 440 -19.46 10.67 7.53
CA ASP A 440 -18.34 9.80 7.91
C ASP A 440 -17.34 10.54 8.83
N ASP A 441 -16.96 11.77 8.48
CA ASP A 441 -16.10 12.62 9.31
C ASP A 441 -16.69 12.89 10.70
N GLY A 442 -18.02 13.11 10.77
CA GLY A 442 -18.75 13.28 12.02
C GLY A 442 -18.73 12.02 12.89
N LYS A 443 -19.03 10.85 12.27
CA LYS A 443 -18.95 9.53 12.91
C LYS A 443 -17.57 9.32 13.51
N TRP A 444 -16.51 9.50 12.71
CA TRP A 444 -15.15 9.20 13.15
C TRP A 444 -14.60 10.18 14.17
N LYS A 445 -14.98 11.46 14.12
CA LYS A 445 -14.65 12.40 15.21
C LYS A 445 -15.23 11.94 16.55
N ALA A 446 -16.48 11.47 16.56
CA ALA A 446 -17.11 10.97 17.78
C ALA A 446 -16.50 9.64 18.25
N ALA A 447 -16.32 8.68 17.33
CA ALA A 447 -15.73 7.38 17.63
C ALA A 447 -14.29 7.51 18.15
N THR A 448 -13.45 8.31 17.50
CA THR A 448 -12.06 8.51 17.94
C THR A 448 -11.98 9.19 19.30
N LYS A 449 -12.88 10.13 19.62
CA LYS A 449 -12.97 10.69 20.98
C LYS A 449 -13.24 9.59 22.02
N HIS A 450 -14.13 8.67 21.71
CA HIS A 450 -14.44 7.53 22.58
C HIS A 450 -13.26 6.56 22.68
N TYR A 451 -12.61 6.21 21.56
CA TYR A 451 -11.45 5.33 21.56
C TYR A 451 -10.29 5.89 22.39
N LYS A 452 -10.02 7.19 22.32
CA LYS A 452 -8.98 7.83 23.14
C LYS A 452 -9.31 7.79 24.64
N ALA A 453 -10.59 7.79 25.01
CA ALA A 453 -11.00 7.62 26.40
C ALA A 453 -10.76 6.19 26.90
N LEU A 454 -11.00 5.18 26.05
CA LEU A 454 -10.78 3.76 26.38
C LEU A 454 -9.30 3.37 26.31
N LEU A 455 -8.57 3.93 25.34
CA LEU A 455 -7.16 3.68 25.08
C LEU A 455 -6.41 5.02 25.09
N PRO A 456 -6.02 5.54 26.26
CA PRO A 456 -5.27 6.80 26.38
C PRO A 456 -3.92 6.80 25.65
N ALA A 457 -3.42 5.61 25.25
CA ALA A 457 -2.24 5.50 24.42
C ALA A 457 -2.46 6.07 23.00
N LEU A 458 -3.68 6.02 22.47
CA LEU A 458 -4.04 6.63 21.19
C LEU A 458 -4.02 8.16 21.33
N GLY A 459 -3.18 8.84 20.53
CA GLY A 459 -2.93 10.27 20.65
C GLY A 459 -1.73 10.63 21.54
N SER A 460 -1.06 9.65 22.15
CA SER A 460 0.20 9.82 22.88
C SER A 460 1.41 9.41 22.04
N ASP A 461 2.62 9.46 22.62
CA ASP A 461 3.88 8.98 22.01
C ASP A 461 4.01 7.44 21.95
N LYS A 462 3.04 6.71 22.52
CA LYS A 462 3.04 5.23 22.61
C LYS A 462 2.48 4.53 21.37
N VAL A 463 1.65 5.22 20.58
CA VAL A 463 1.07 4.70 19.33
C VAL A 463 1.56 5.59 18.21
N ARG A 464 2.13 5.00 17.16
CA ARG A 464 2.68 5.73 16.01
C ARG A 464 2.21 5.16 14.69
N ASN A 465 2.37 3.85 14.49
CA ASN A 465 2.00 3.14 13.28
C ASN A 465 0.59 2.59 13.43
N VAL A 466 -0.38 3.19 12.74
CA VAL A 466 -1.78 2.77 12.81
C VAL A 466 -2.22 2.25 11.44
N MET A 467 -3.07 1.23 11.44
CA MET A 467 -3.72 0.74 10.23
C MET A 467 -5.23 0.80 10.40
N ASP A 468 -5.90 1.44 9.44
CA ASP A 468 -7.33 1.33 9.24
C ASP A 468 -7.59 0.24 8.22
N MET A 469 -8.02 -0.93 8.69
CA MET A 469 -8.07 -2.15 7.88
C MET A 469 -9.24 -2.15 6.89
N SER A 470 -10.27 -1.36 7.13
CA SER A 470 -11.47 -1.30 6.28
C SER A 470 -11.98 0.14 6.21
N THR A 471 -11.27 0.95 5.45
CA THR A 471 -11.59 2.36 5.28
C THR A 471 -12.50 2.59 4.07
N VAL A 472 -13.24 3.70 4.08
CA VAL A 472 -14.01 4.17 2.92
C VAL A 472 -13.44 5.51 2.46
N TYR A 473 -13.64 6.57 3.25
CA TYR A 473 -13.15 7.91 2.92
C TYR A 473 -11.94 8.35 3.74
N GLY A 474 -11.35 7.47 4.57
CA GLY A 474 -10.24 7.83 5.46
C GLY A 474 -10.66 8.70 6.65
N GLY A 475 -11.94 8.70 7.04
CA GLY A 475 -12.45 9.55 8.13
C GLY A 475 -11.80 9.25 9.48
N PHE A 476 -11.46 7.98 9.76
CA PHE A 476 -10.69 7.60 10.95
C PHE A 476 -9.32 8.29 10.97
N ALA A 477 -8.54 8.16 9.89
CA ALA A 477 -7.26 8.85 9.75
C ALA A 477 -7.39 10.37 9.82
N ALA A 478 -8.42 10.94 9.20
CA ALA A 478 -8.69 12.37 9.25
C ALA A 478 -8.96 12.87 10.67
N SER A 479 -9.63 12.06 11.50
CA SER A 479 -9.89 12.38 12.91
C SER A 479 -8.63 12.35 13.78
N LEU A 480 -7.59 11.63 13.34
CA LEU A 480 -6.29 11.47 14.02
C LEU A 480 -5.19 12.39 13.46
N VAL A 481 -5.49 13.26 12.50
CA VAL A 481 -4.48 14.04 11.76
C VAL A 481 -3.59 14.92 12.64
N LYS A 482 -4.07 15.32 13.81
CA LYS A 482 -3.34 16.17 14.77
C LYS A 482 -2.51 15.38 15.79
N ASP A 483 -2.73 14.07 15.83
CA ASP A 483 -1.99 13.19 16.72
C ASP A 483 -0.64 12.81 16.09
N PRO A 484 0.36 12.39 16.89
CA PRO A 484 1.66 11.99 16.37
C PRO A 484 1.65 10.62 15.67
N VAL A 485 0.56 10.26 14.99
CA VAL A 485 0.37 8.97 14.29
C VAL A 485 0.42 9.14 12.78
N TRP A 486 0.62 8.04 12.07
CA TRP A 486 0.27 7.93 10.67
C TRP A 486 -0.64 6.72 10.49
N VAL A 487 -1.54 6.79 9.52
CA VAL A 487 -2.52 5.74 9.27
C VAL A 487 -2.33 5.16 7.88
N MET A 488 -2.07 3.86 7.79
CA MET A 488 -2.24 3.10 6.55
C MET A 488 -3.73 2.86 6.34
N ASN A 489 -4.33 3.56 5.39
CA ASN A 489 -5.74 3.40 5.04
C ASN A 489 -5.88 2.26 4.03
N VAL A 490 -6.54 1.17 4.41
CA VAL A 490 -6.71 -0.01 3.54
C VAL A 490 -8.13 -0.05 2.99
N VAL A 491 -8.24 -0.09 1.67
CA VAL A 491 -9.51 -0.32 0.96
C VAL A 491 -9.47 -1.73 0.38
N SER A 492 -10.49 -2.53 0.67
CA SER A 492 -10.60 -3.88 0.10
C SER A 492 -10.65 -3.82 -1.42
N SER A 493 -9.89 -4.68 -2.11
CA SER A 493 -9.92 -4.77 -3.58
C SER A 493 -11.27 -5.24 -4.13
N TYR A 494 -12.15 -5.74 -3.26
CA TYR A 494 -13.52 -6.18 -3.57
C TYR A 494 -14.58 -5.22 -3.02
N GLY A 495 -14.15 -4.17 -2.31
CA GLY A 495 -15.01 -3.11 -1.82
C GLY A 495 -15.22 -1.98 -2.84
N PRO A 496 -15.92 -0.90 -2.45
CA PRO A 496 -16.06 0.29 -3.28
C PRO A 496 -14.69 0.90 -3.60
N ASN A 497 -14.47 1.27 -4.88
CA ASN A 497 -13.24 1.92 -5.35
C ASN A 497 -13.11 3.35 -4.78
N SER A 498 -12.77 3.44 -3.50
CA SER A 498 -12.81 4.66 -2.68
C SER A 498 -11.42 5.16 -2.29
N LEU A 499 -10.37 4.38 -2.53
CA LEU A 499 -9.00 4.75 -2.14
C LEU A 499 -8.52 6.05 -2.80
N GLY A 500 -8.99 6.36 -4.00
CA GLY A 500 -8.65 7.63 -4.64
C GLY A 500 -9.19 8.85 -3.87
N VAL A 501 -10.32 8.71 -3.17
CA VAL A 501 -10.88 9.75 -2.29
C VAL A 501 -9.95 9.99 -1.09
N VAL A 502 -9.42 8.92 -0.48
CA VAL A 502 -8.45 8.99 0.62
C VAL A 502 -7.22 9.79 0.20
N TYR A 503 -6.67 9.50 -0.98
CA TYR A 503 -5.53 10.23 -1.52
C TYR A 503 -5.86 11.68 -1.86
N ASP A 504 -7.04 11.96 -2.41
CA ASP A 504 -7.44 13.33 -2.74
C ASP A 504 -7.63 14.20 -1.47
N ARG A 505 -7.98 13.59 -0.33
CA ARG A 505 -7.97 14.22 1.00
C ARG A 505 -6.57 14.46 1.58
N GLY A 506 -5.51 14.01 0.92
CA GLY A 506 -4.12 14.18 1.36
C GLY A 506 -3.68 13.16 2.42
N LEU A 507 -4.32 11.99 2.43
CA LEU A 507 -3.96 10.82 3.24
C LEU A 507 -3.26 9.77 2.36
N ILE A 508 -2.69 8.74 2.98
CA ILE A 508 -2.02 7.63 2.28
C ILE A 508 -2.73 6.30 2.54
N GLY A 509 -2.61 5.35 1.61
CA GLY A 509 -3.28 4.06 1.73
C GLY A 509 -2.95 3.08 0.61
N THR A 510 -3.54 1.88 0.66
CA THR A 510 -3.33 0.83 -0.34
C THR A 510 -4.60 0.02 -0.57
N ASN A 511 -4.76 -0.49 -1.80
CA ASN A 511 -5.69 -1.57 -2.04
C ASN A 511 -5.10 -2.87 -1.49
N HIS A 512 -5.95 -3.73 -0.93
CA HIS A 512 -5.54 -5.03 -0.43
C HIS A 512 -6.70 -6.03 -0.43
N ASP A 513 -6.41 -7.30 -0.65
CA ASP A 513 -7.34 -8.39 -0.38
C ASP A 513 -6.97 -9.08 0.94
N TRP A 514 -7.84 -8.96 1.96
CA TRP A 514 -7.62 -9.58 3.27
C TRP A 514 -7.69 -11.12 3.25
N CYS A 515 -8.08 -11.72 2.14
CA CYS A 515 -7.89 -13.15 1.91
C CYS A 515 -6.41 -13.52 1.71
N GLU A 516 -5.50 -12.55 1.58
CA GLU A 516 -4.06 -12.72 1.41
C GLU A 516 -3.28 -11.99 2.50
N ALA A 517 -2.01 -12.34 2.72
CA ALA A 517 -1.19 -11.63 3.69
C ALA A 517 -0.83 -10.21 3.18
N PHE A 518 -0.68 -9.25 4.08
CA PHE A 518 -0.37 -7.86 3.79
C PHE A 518 1.11 -7.65 3.39
N SER A 519 1.39 -6.58 2.64
CA SER A 519 2.73 -6.20 2.14
C SER A 519 3.64 -5.57 3.19
N THR A 520 3.83 -6.23 4.33
CA THR A 520 4.61 -5.67 5.43
C THR A 520 5.38 -6.73 6.22
N TYR A 521 6.41 -6.28 6.94
CA TYR A 521 7.08 -7.09 7.94
C TYR A 521 6.15 -7.37 9.12
N PRO A 522 6.35 -8.49 9.83
CA PRO A 522 5.64 -8.68 11.08
C PRO A 522 5.89 -7.56 12.11
N ARG A 523 4.98 -7.36 13.07
CA ARG A 523 5.10 -6.38 14.18
C ARG A 523 5.33 -4.94 13.71
N THR A 524 4.62 -4.56 12.67
CA THR A 524 4.70 -3.23 12.06
C THR A 524 3.81 -2.21 12.78
N TYR A 525 2.58 -2.59 13.14
CA TYR A 525 1.56 -1.66 13.60
C TYR A 525 1.38 -1.72 15.11
N ASP A 526 1.22 -0.54 15.72
CA ASP A 526 0.91 -0.39 17.15
C ASP A 526 -0.60 -0.56 17.40
N LEU A 527 -1.44 -0.23 16.41
CA LEU A 527 -2.89 -0.35 16.47
C LEU A 527 -3.48 -0.77 15.12
N LEU A 528 -4.34 -1.79 15.19
CA LEU A 528 -5.21 -2.21 14.08
C LEU A 528 -6.64 -1.79 14.38
N HIS A 529 -7.21 -0.99 13.48
CA HIS A 529 -8.61 -0.59 13.51
C HIS A 529 -9.39 -1.45 12.51
N ALA A 530 -10.28 -2.30 13.02
CA ALA A 530 -10.95 -3.34 12.25
C ALA A 530 -12.48 -3.13 12.14
N ASP A 531 -12.98 -1.90 12.31
CA ASP A 531 -14.42 -1.60 12.13
C ASP A 531 -14.90 -2.06 10.75
N GLY A 532 -15.98 -2.83 10.71
CA GLY A 532 -16.57 -3.36 9.47
C GLY A 532 -15.76 -4.44 8.73
N LEU A 533 -14.50 -4.73 9.12
CA LEU A 533 -13.63 -5.67 8.40
C LEU A 533 -14.24 -7.08 8.33
N PHE A 534 -14.59 -7.65 9.50
CA PHE A 534 -15.11 -9.03 9.56
C PHE A 534 -16.45 -9.16 8.85
N THR A 535 -17.31 -8.14 8.92
CA THR A 535 -18.56 -8.11 8.15
C THR A 535 -18.30 -8.13 6.64
N ALA A 536 -17.30 -7.35 6.19
CA ALA A 536 -16.96 -7.24 4.78
C ALA A 536 -16.27 -8.50 4.22
N GLU A 537 -15.47 -9.22 5.03
CA GLU A 537 -14.58 -10.28 4.49
C GLU A 537 -14.96 -11.71 4.92
N SER A 538 -15.79 -11.89 5.95
CA SER A 538 -16.16 -13.22 6.50
C SER A 538 -16.79 -14.20 5.50
N HIS A 539 -17.46 -13.68 4.46
CA HIS A 539 -18.06 -14.49 3.42
C HIS A 539 -17.10 -14.85 2.28
N ARG A 540 -15.90 -14.25 2.24
CA ARG A 540 -14.90 -14.45 1.18
C ARG A 540 -13.70 -15.26 1.64
N CYS A 541 -13.27 -15.06 2.88
CA CYS A 541 -12.04 -15.62 3.41
C CYS A 541 -12.33 -16.43 4.68
N GLU A 542 -11.54 -17.48 4.94
CA GLU A 542 -11.56 -18.10 6.26
C GLU A 542 -10.94 -17.14 7.29
N MET A 543 -11.74 -16.74 8.29
CA MET A 543 -11.34 -15.71 9.26
C MET A 543 -10.12 -16.06 10.09
N LYS A 544 -9.80 -17.35 10.26
CA LYS A 544 -8.54 -17.78 10.89
C LYS A 544 -7.30 -17.19 10.19
N PHE A 545 -7.30 -17.06 8.86
CA PHE A 545 -6.17 -16.47 8.13
C PHE A 545 -6.08 -14.96 8.35
N VAL A 546 -7.22 -14.27 8.44
CA VAL A 546 -7.26 -12.84 8.75
C VAL A 546 -6.73 -12.59 10.16
N LEU A 547 -7.12 -13.41 11.14
CA LEU A 547 -6.67 -13.30 12.52
C LEU A 547 -5.17 -13.59 12.68
N VAL A 548 -4.65 -14.63 12.03
CA VAL A 548 -3.19 -14.91 11.99
C VAL A 548 -2.43 -13.77 11.32
N GLU A 549 -2.98 -13.16 10.27
CA GLU A 549 -2.36 -11.99 9.65
C GLU A 549 -2.37 -10.76 10.56
N MET A 550 -3.48 -10.51 11.28
CA MET A 550 -3.58 -9.45 12.29
C MET A 550 -2.53 -9.64 13.39
N ASP A 551 -2.39 -10.85 13.93
CA ASP A 551 -1.34 -11.19 14.91
C ASP A 551 0.05 -10.91 14.34
N ARG A 552 0.33 -11.41 13.12
CA ARG A 552 1.64 -11.25 12.48
C ARG A 552 2.04 -9.78 12.38
N ILE A 553 1.14 -8.88 11.96
CA ILE A 553 1.48 -7.48 11.69
C ILE A 553 1.36 -6.55 12.91
N LEU A 554 0.64 -6.97 13.96
CA LEU A 554 0.50 -6.22 15.21
C LEU A 554 1.75 -6.39 16.08
N ARG A 555 2.15 -5.33 16.78
CA ARG A 555 3.25 -5.38 17.76
C ARG A 555 2.82 -6.11 19.04
N PRO A 556 3.73 -6.74 19.79
CA PRO A 556 3.37 -7.48 21.00
C PRO A 556 2.75 -6.60 22.10
N THR A 557 3.04 -5.29 22.09
CA THR A 557 2.43 -4.29 22.98
C THR A 557 1.28 -3.51 22.34
N GLY A 558 0.88 -3.89 21.12
CA GLY A 558 -0.19 -3.24 20.37
C GLY A 558 -1.57 -3.74 20.80
N THR A 559 -2.60 -2.93 20.53
CA THR A 559 -3.98 -3.26 20.87
C THR A 559 -4.84 -3.28 19.60
N PRO A 560 -5.57 -4.37 19.31
CA PRO A 560 -6.66 -4.32 18.35
C PRO A 560 -7.84 -3.55 18.94
N SER A 561 -8.50 -2.72 18.12
CA SER A 561 -9.71 -2.00 18.52
C SER A 561 -10.85 -2.32 17.55
N SER A 562 -11.98 -2.76 18.08
CA SER A 562 -13.24 -2.94 17.35
C SER A 562 -14.26 -1.90 17.82
N GLY A 563 -14.86 -1.20 16.86
CA GLY A 563 -15.75 -0.07 17.10
C GLY A 563 -17.22 -0.43 17.08
N THR A 564 -17.78 -1.00 18.14
CA THR A 564 -19.24 -1.15 18.24
C THR A 564 -19.83 0.03 19.01
N THR A 565 -20.50 0.94 18.30
CA THR A 565 -21.37 1.96 18.90
C THR A 565 -22.70 1.33 19.31
N HIS A 566 -22.92 1.14 20.61
CA HIS A 566 -24.26 0.89 21.14
C HIS A 566 -25.02 2.21 21.33
N THR A 567 -26.12 2.39 20.59
CA THR A 567 -27.19 3.34 20.92
C THR A 567 -28.50 2.59 21.09
N SER A 568 -28.94 2.39 22.34
CA SER A 568 -30.34 2.18 22.73
C SER A 568 -30.44 2.45 24.25
N SER A 569 -30.87 3.64 24.64
CA SER A 569 -32.24 3.95 25.13
C SER A 569 -32.45 3.65 26.63
N THR A 570 -32.42 4.73 27.44
CA THR A 570 -33.18 5.05 28.68
C THR A 570 -33.45 3.97 29.75
N PRO A 571 -33.14 4.25 31.04
CA PRO A 571 -33.54 3.42 32.17
C PRO A 571 -35.01 3.68 32.55
N TRP A 572 -35.83 2.63 32.64
CA TRP A 572 -37.13 2.70 33.32
C TRP A 572 -36.95 2.45 34.84
N PRO A 573 -37.78 3.08 35.69
CA PRO A 573 -37.55 3.21 37.14
C PRO A 573 -37.94 1.95 37.92
N PRO A 574 -37.51 1.82 39.19
CA PRO A 574 -37.90 0.70 40.04
C PRO A 574 -39.36 0.87 40.50
N SER A 575 -40.17 -0.17 40.30
CA SER A 575 -41.50 -0.30 40.92
C SER A 575 -41.38 -1.02 42.27
N PRO A 576 -42.16 -0.62 43.30
CA PRO A 576 -41.90 -0.94 44.69
C PRO A 576 -42.55 -2.25 45.17
N ARG A 577 -42.15 -2.62 46.40
CA ARG A 577 -42.60 -3.75 47.22
C ARG A 577 -44.12 -3.94 47.24
N GLY A 578 -44.52 -5.21 47.28
CA GLY A 578 -45.75 -5.75 47.86
C GLY A 578 -45.41 -7.14 48.38
#